data_AF-A0A5J4W5U4-F1
#
_entry.id   AF-A0A5J4W5U4-F1
#
_cell.length_a   1.000
_cell.length_b   1.000
_cell.length_c   1.000
_cell.angle_alpha   90.00
_cell.angle_beta   90.00
_cell.angle_gamma   90.00
#
_symmetry.space_group_name_H-M   'P 1'
#
loop_
_entity.id
_entity.type
_entity.pdbx_description
1 polymer ?
#
loop_
_entity_poly.entity_id
_entity_poly.type
_entity_poly.pdbx_seq_one_letter_code
_entity_poly.pdbx_strand_id
1 'polypeptide(L)'
;MRILDPEADASDRTGMGASAWKDEYSCDCVRLDREHQKVLISLAGLCKTIDGTMNISEQYSILQQLMKVKPSSDGLAILQLVDEVEKERDSVRSTLGSAVGDQKIMLDVTSAFDETKLRQLAKIIIKLLSITIRQTFNVLADEEDLINKYKIPHAHKKMHQTQHAVFVRKVQKIALQISKATHEHGKQVPTHFSQRIIQLYSGWLVDHVSKVDRELSTLLIGKAPESELEADNIMTENYLIVPHSYTNFLDSDNASIQDRNLFEKMKGVLKLQKQNN
;
A
#
# COMPACT_ATOMS: atom_id res chain seq x y z
N MET A 1 14.71 0.86 -35.67
CA MET A 1 13.58 1.41 -34.89
C MET A 1 13.02 0.27 -34.08
N ARG A 2 13.16 0.28 -32.74
CA ARG A 2 12.44 -0.70 -31.90
C ARG A 2 10.96 -0.37 -32.03
N ILE A 3 10.16 -1.34 -32.43
CA ILE A 3 8.70 -1.24 -32.42
C ILE A 3 8.33 -1.10 -30.94
N LEU A 4 7.96 0.11 -30.52
CA LEU A 4 7.41 0.36 -29.20
C LEU A 4 6.04 -0.28 -29.20
N ASP A 5 5.86 -1.30 -28.36
CA ASP A 5 4.55 -1.87 -28.09
C ASP A 5 3.68 -0.79 -27.42
N PRO A 6 2.60 -0.32 -28.06
CA PRO A 6 1.74 0.72 -27.49
C PRO A 6 1.10 0.31 -26.16
N GLU A 7 0.90 -0.99 -25.92
CA GLU A 7 0.38 -1.50 -24.65
C GLU A 7 1.43 -1.43 -23.55
N ALA A 8 2.69 -1.75 -23.87
CA ALA A 8 3.81 -1.60 -22.95
C ALA A 8 4.06 -0.12 -22.61
N ASP A 9 4.01 0.78 -23.59
CA ASP A 9 4.17 2.24 -23.39
C ASP A 9 2.99 2.86 -22.61
N ALA A 10 1.77 2.36 -22.79
CA ALA A 10 0.62 2.78 -21.97
C ALA A 10 0.74 2.26 -20.52
N SER A 11 1.15 1.00 -20.33
CA SER A 11 1.39 0.41 -19.02
C SER A 11 2.51 1.11 -18.25
N ASP A 12 3.57 1.55 -18.92
CA ASP A 12 4.65 2.32 -18.30
C ASP A 12 4.20 3.74 -17.86
N ARG A 13 3.19 4.31 -18.52
CA ARG A 13 2.66 5.66 -18.20
C ARG A 13 1.54 5.66 -17.16
N THR A 14 0.69 4.64 -17.15
CA THR A 14 -0.48 4.56 -16.26
C THR A 14 -0.40 3.43 -15.23
N GLY A 15 0.62 2.59 -15.28
CA GLY A 15 0.81 1.49 -14.35
C GLY A 15 1.43 1.90 -13.02
N MET A 16 1.71 0.89 -12.18
CA MET A 16 2.40 1.08 -10.90
C MET A 16 3.88 1.46 -11.05
N GLY A 17 4.45 1.32 -12.25
CA GLY A 17 5.82 1.74 -12.57
C GLY A 17 6.86 1.16 -11.61
N ALA A 18 7.67 2.03 -11.00
CA ALA A 18 8.67 1.63 -10.00
C ALA A 18 8.08 1.14 -8.66
N SER A 19 6.76 1.27 -8.44
CA SER A 19 6.05 0.68 -7.30
C SER A 19 5.37 -0.65 -7.63
N ALA A 20 5.54 -1.20 -8.84
CA ALA A 20 5.24 -2.60 -9.08
C ALA A 20 6.32 -3.47 -8.44
N TRP A 21 5.97 -4.66 -7.95
CA TRP A 21 6.98 -5.61 -7.49
C TRP A 21 7.87 -6.04 -8.66
N LYS A 22 9.18 -6.14 -8.41
CA LYS A 22 10.19 -6.60 -9.36
C LYS A 22 11.21 -7.44 -8.61
N ASP A 23 11.78 -8.43 -9.28
CA ASP A 23 12.78 -9.32 -8.69
C ASP A 23 14.02 -8.56 -8.15
N GLU A 24 14.34 -7.40 -8.74
CA GLU A 24 15.43 -6.53 -8.26
C GLU A 24 15.18 -5.98 -6.84
N TYR A 25 13.93 -5.95 -6.37
CA TYR A 25 13.56 -5.55 -5.02
C TYR A 25 13.60 -6.71 -4.02
N SER A 26 13.70 -7.96 -4.47
CA SER A 26 13.73 -9.11 -3.56
C SER A 26 14.83 -8.97 -2.53
N CYS A 27 14.49 -9.19 -1.27
CA CYS A 27 15.44 -9.22 -0.17
C CYS A 27 16.00 -10.63 0.06
N ASP A 28 15.79 -11.58 -0.86
CA ASP A 28 16.20 -12.98 -0.74
C ASP A 28 15.59 -13.71 0.48
N CYS A 29 14.42 -13.24 0.94
CA CYS A 29 13.65 -13.86 2.01
C CYS A 29 12.18 -13.94 1.60
N VAL A 30 11.69 -15.17 1.40
CA VAL A 30 10.35 -15.44 0.86
C VAL A 30 9.24 -14.79 1.69
N ARG A 31 9.32 -14.85 3.02
CA ARG A 31 8.37 -14.21 3.93
C ARG A 31 8.32 -12.70 3.71
N LEU A 32 9.48 -12.03 3.76
CA LEU A 32 9.56 -10.58 3.64
C LEU A 32 9.09 -10.12 2.25
N ASP A 33 9.56 -10.78 1.18
CA ASP A 33 9.15 -10.49 -0.19
C ASP A 33 7.63 -10.59 -0.38
N ARG A 34 7.00 -11.63 0.19
CA ARG A 34 5.53 -11.80 0.14
C ARG A 34 4.82 -10.67 0.87
N GLU A 35 5.32 -10.26 2.03
CA GLU A 35 4.72 -9.17 2.80
C GLU A 35 4.87 -7.82 2.07
N HIS A 36 6.04 -7.53 1.48
CA HIS A 36 6.22 -6.34 0.63
C HIS A 36 5.28 -6.35 -0.58
N GLN A 37 5.13 -7.50 -1.25
CA GLN A 37 4.19 -7.65 -2.38
C GLN A 37 2.74 -7.35 -1.98
N LYS A 38 2.29 -7.83 -0.80
CA LYS A 38 0.94 -7.53 -0.30
C LYS A 38 0.71 -6.03 -0.16
N VAL A 39 1.69 -5.30 0.39
CA VAL A 39 1.63 -3.83 0.51
C VAL A 39 1.47 -3.16 -0.85
N LEU A 40 2.25 -3.59 -1.86
CA LEU A 40 2.16 -3.02 -3.21
C LEU A 40 0.82 -3.34 -3.90
N ILE A 41 0.24 -4.51 -3.63
CA ILE A 41 -1.08 -4.88 -4.15
C ILE A 41 -2.19 -3.99 -3.56
N SER A 42 -2.19 -3.75 -2.25
CA SER A 42 -3.17 -2.84 -1.65
C SER A 42 -2.97 -1.40 -2.10
N LEU A 43 -1.71 -0.96 -2.24
CA LEU A 43 -1.36 0.32 -2.82
C LEU A 43 -1.93 0.48 -4.24
N ALA A 44 -1.80 -0.54 -5.08
CA ALA A 44 -2.34 -0.53 -6.44
C ALA A 44 -3.87 -0.36 -6.44
N GLY A 45 -4.59 -1.10 -5.59
CA GLY A 45 -6.04 -0.96 -5.43
C GLY A 45 -6.46 0.45 -4.98
N LEU A 46 -5.74 1.04 -4.01
CA LEU A 46 -5.95 2.41 -3.57
C LEU A 46 -5.71 3.41 -4.71
N CYS A 47 -4.59 3.30 -5.40
CA CYS A 47 -4.20 4.20 -6.48
C CYS A 47 -5.17 4.13 -7.66
N LYS A 48 -5.61 2.94 -8.06
CA LYS A 48 -6.67 2.74 -9.07
C LYS A 48 -8.00 3.37 -8.64
N THR A 49 -8.33 3.32 -7.37
CA THR A 49 -9.56 3.93 -6.86
C THR A 49 -9.49 5.46 -6.90
N ILE A 50 -8.33 6.06 -6.60
CA ILE A 50 -8.15 7.51 -6.69
C ILE A 50 -8.04 7.99 -8.15
N ASP A 51 -7.35 7.24 -9.00
CA ASP A 51 -7.08 7.57 -10.39
C ASP A 51 -7.56 6.44 -11.31
N GLY A 52 -8.69 6.69 -11.99
CA GLY A 52 -9.33 5.70 -12.84
C GLY A 52 -8.54 5.34 -14.10
N THR A 53 -7.54 6.15 -14.47
CA THR A 53 -6.65 5.87 -15.62
C THR A 53 -5.60 4.83 -15.30
N MET A 54 -5.40 4.46 -14.03
CA MET A 54 -4.31 3.56 -13.67
C MET A 54 -4.51 2.15 -14.21
N ASN A 55 -3.44 1.53 -14.71
CA ASN A 55 -3.43 0.13 -15.11
C ASN A 55 -2.85 -0.74 -13.99
N ILE A 56 -3.70 -1.50 -13.32
CA ILE A 56 -3.30 -2.42 -12.23
C ILE A 56 -3.63 -3.88 -12.55
N SER A 57 -3.83 -4.20 -13.83
CA SER A 57 -4.38 -5.50 -14.26
C SER A 57 -3.52 -6.68 -13.78
N GLU A 58 -2.20 -6.51 -13.80
CA GLU A 58 -1.26 -7.50 -13.27
C GLU A 58 -1.41 -7.69 -11.76
N GLN A 59 -1.35 -6.60 -10.98
CA GLN A 59 -1.47 -6.65 -9.51
C GLN A 59 -2.83 -7.20 -9.09
N TYR A 60 -3.88 -6.86 -9.82
CA TYR A 60 -5.24 -7.37 -9.61
C TYR A 60 -5.33 -8.87 -9.90
N SER A 61 -4.74 -9.36 -10.98
CA SER A 61 -4.66 -10.78 -11.31
C SER A 61 -3.89 -11.58 -10.25
N ILE A 62 -2.75 -11.05 -9.80
CA ILE A 62 -1.97 -11.66 -8.70
C ILE A 62 -2.82 -11.76 -7.43
N LEU A 63 -3.51 -10.68 -7.05
CA LEU A 63 -4.41 -10.69 -5.89
C LEU A 63 -5.51 -11.75 -6.02
N GLN A 64 -6.15 -11.86 -7.19
CA GLN A 64 -7.17 -12.88 -7.43
C GLN A 64 -6.61 -14.31 -7.27
N GLN A 65 -5.40 -14.58 -7.75
CA GLN A 65 -4.76 -15.88 -7.58
C GLN A 65 -4.43 -16.15 -6.11
N LEU A 66 -3.84 -15.17 -5.41
CA LEU A 66 -3.55 -15.27 -3.98
C LEU A 66 -4.82 -15.56 -3.18
N MET A 67 -5.92 -14.84 -3.46
CA MET A 67 -7.18 -15.04 -2.74
C MET A 67 -7.89 -16.36 -3.08
N LYS A 68 -7.58 -17.00 -4.21
CA LYS A 68 -8.02 -18.36 -4.50
C LYS A 68 -7.23 -19.41 -3.71
N VAL A 69 -5.93 -19.20 -3.54
CA VAL A 69 -5.03 -20.15 -2.84
C VAL A 69 -5.15 -20.01 -1.33
N LYS A 70 -5.08 -18.79 -0.82
CA LYS A 70 -5.12 -18.46 0.61
C LYS A 70 -5.90 -17.15 0.82
N PRO A 71 -7.23 -17.23 1.00
CA PRO A 71 -8.05 -16.05 1.23
C PRO A 71 -7.64 -15.31 2.50
N SER A 72 -7.56 -13.98 2.42
CA SER A 72 -7.39 -13.06 3.55
C SER A 72 -8.54 -12.05 3.60
N SER A 73 -8.87 -11.53 4.78
CA SER A 73 -9.95 -10.55 4.92
C SER A 73 -9.65 -9.27 4.13
N ASP A 74 -8.42 -8.76 4.27
CA ASP A 74 -7.95 -7.57 3.58
C ASP A 74 -7.86 -7.79 2.06
N GLY A 75 -7.38 -8.94 1.60
CA GLY A 75 -7.27 -9.22 0.17
C GLY A 75 -8.63 -9.36 -0.50
N LEU A 76 -9.59 -10.05 0.13
CA LEU A 76 -10.97 -10.13 -0.34
C LEU A 76 -11.65 -8.75 -0.33
N ALA A 77 -11.41 -7.93 0.69
CA ALA A 77 -11.93 -6.57 0.76
C ALA A 77 -11.37 -5.69 -0.37
N ILE A 78 -10.08 -5.79 -0.70
CA ILE A 78 -9.49 -5.05 -1.83
C ILE A 78 -10.18 -5.43 -3.14
N LEU A 79 -10.34 -6.74 -3.43
CA LEU A 79 -11.03 -7.20 -4.65
C LEU A 79 -12.45 -6.62 -4.73
N GLN A 80 -13.23 -6.78 -3.67
CA GLN A 80 -14.61 -6.28 -3.61
C GLN A 80 -14.69 -4.76 -3.85
N LEU A 81 -13.84 -3.99 -3.17
CA LEU A 81 -13.86 -2.54 -3.22
C LEU A 81 -13.42 -2.00 -4.59
N VAL A 82 -12.40 -2.61 -5.20
CA VAL A 82 -11.94 -2.23 -6.55
C VAL A 82 -13.01 -2.59 -7.59
N ASP A 83 -13.63 -3.78 -7.50
CA ASP A 83 -14.73 -4.17 -8.39
C ASP A 83 -15.94 -3.25 -8.30
N GLU A 84 -16.29 -2.80 -7.09
CA GLU A 84 -17.38 -1.83 -6.88
C GLU A 84 -17.12 -0.52 -7.63
N VAL A 85 -15.89 0.00 -7.54
CA VAL A 85 -15.50 1.25 -8.22
C VAL A 85 -15.47 1.08 -9.73
N GLU A 86 -14.92 -0.03 -10.23
CA GLU A 86 -14.86 -0.27 -11.68
C GLU A 86 -16.27 -0.46 -12.28
N LYS A 87 -17.18 -1.14 -11.58
CA LYS A 87 -18.59 -1.24 -12.01
C LYS A 87 -19.26 0.12 -12.11
N GLU A 88 -19.04 1.01 -11.14
CA GLU A 88 -19.57 2.37 -11.18
C GLU A 88 -19.00 3.17 -12.35
N ARG A 89 -17.69 3.06 -12.59
CA ARG A 89 -17.04 3.73 -13.73
C ARG A 89 -17.56 3.19 -15.07
N ASP A 90 -17.71 1.88 -15.21
CA ASP A 90 -18.23 1.26 -16.43
C ASP A 90 -19.69 1.68 -16.69
N SER A 91 -20.53 1.74 -15.65
CA SER A 91 -21.90 2.25 -15.75
C SER A 91 -21.95 3.69 -16.30
N VAL A 92 -21.05 4.55 -15.82
CA VAL A 92 -20.96 5.94 -16.31
C VAL A 92 -20.43 6.00 -17.74
N ARG A 93 -19.40 5.20 -18.09
CA ARG A 93 -18.89 5.10 -19.48
C ARG A 93 -19.99 4.72 -20.47
N SER A 94 -20.83 3.74 -20.12
CA SER A 94 -21.96 3.32 -20.94
C SER A 94 -23.00 4.44 -21.12
N THR A 95 -23.22 5.25 -20.09
CA THR A 95 -24.17 6.37 -20.14
C THR A 95 -23.65 7.55 -20.97
N LEU A 96 -22.34 7.79 -20.97
CA LEU A 96 -21.69 8.85 -21.74
C LEU A 96 -21.55 8.54 -23.24
N GLY A 97 -22.07 7.41 -23.73
CA GLY A 97 -22.06 7.07 -25.15
C GLY A 97 -20.67 6.76 -25.71
N SER A 98 -19.72 6.36 -24.86
CA SER A 98 -18.40 5.89 -25.34
C SER A 98 -18.61 4.64 -26.19
N ALA A 99 -18.40 4.80 -27.49
CA ALA A 99 -18.75 3.85 -28.54
C ALA A 99 -18.20 2.44 -28.29
N VAL A 100 -19.02 1.47 -28.67
CA VAL A 100 -18.62 0.10 -28.98
C VAL A 100 -17.45 0.14 -29.97
N GLY A 101 -16.25 -0.27 -29.52
CA GLY A 101 -15.05 -0.41 -30.35
C GLY A 101 -13.79 -0.57 -29.49
N ASP A 102 -12.81 -1.35 -29.98
CA ASP A 102 -11.56 -1.78 -29.30
C ASP A 102 -10.63 -0.66 -28.80
N GLN A 103 -11.01 0.62 -28.95
CA GLN A 103 -10.34 1.74 -28.31
C GLN A 103 -11.11 2.15 -27.05
N LYS A 104 -10.98 1.32 -26.01
CA LYS A 104 -11.34 1.69 -24.63
C LYS A 104 -10.37 2.78 -24.17
N ILE A 105 -10.59 4.02 -24.60
CA ILE A 105 -9.82 5.17 -24.10
C ILE A 105 -9.89 5.10 -22.58
N MET A 106 -8.74 4.96 -21.90
CA MET A 106 -8.59 5.01 -20.44
C MET A 106 -8.89 6.42 -19.94
N LEU A 107 -10.10 6.91 -20.21
CA LEU A 107 -10.57 8.18 -19.72
C LEU A 107 -11.10 7.95 -18.31
N ASP A 108 -10.55 8.69 -17.35
CA ASP A 108 -11.10 8.68 -16.00
C ASP A 108 -12.43 9.43 -16.00
N VAL A 109 -13.52 8.66 -15.93
CA VAL A 109 -14.89 9.17 -15.90
C VAL A 109 -15.33 9.60 -14.49
N THR A 110 -14.44 9.54 -13.50
CA THR A 110 -14.77 9.94 -12.12
C THR A 110 -15.22 11.41 -12.03
N SER A 111 -14.77 12.26 -12.96
CA SER A 111 -15.23 13.65 -13.08
C SER A 111 -16.71 13.80 -13.44
N ALA A 112 -17.33 12.76 -14.00
CA ALA A 112 -18.74 12.70 -14.34
C ALA A 112 -19.61 12.06 -13.24
N PHE A 113 -19.04 11.71 -12.09
CA PHE A 113 -19.79 11.15 -10.97
C PHE A 113 -20.68 12.22 -10.33
N ASP A 114 -21.91 11.84 -10.00
CA ASP A 114 -22.77 12.65 -9.15
C ASP A 114 -22.28 12.66 -7.68
N GLU A 115 -22.88 13.51 -6.86
CA GLU A 115 -22.47 13.65 -5.46
C GLU A 115 -22.61 12.35 -4.66
N THR A 116 -23.61 11.52 -4.95
CA THR A 116 -23.82 10.24 -4.26
C THR A 116 -22.69 9.27 -4.57
N LYS A 117 -22.32 9.15 -5.85
CA LYS A 117 -21.19 8.33 -6.30
C LYS A 117 -19.86 8.85 -5.76
N LEU A 118 -19.64 10.16 -5.74
CA LEU A 118 -18.43 10.75 -5.14
C LEU A 118 -18.33 10.47 -3.63
N ARG A 119 -19.44 10.52 -2.89
CA ARG A 119 -19.47 10.15 -1.47
C ARG A 119 -19.22 8.65 -1.25
N GLN A 120 -19.73 7.79 -2.12
CA GLN A 120 -19.47 6.35 -2.08
C GLN A 120 -17.97 6.09 -2.33
N LEU A 121 -17.42 6.68 -3.39
CA LEU A 121 -16.00 6.58 -3.74
C LEU A 121 -15.10 7.06 -2.60
N ALA A 122 -15.41 8.19 -1.97
CA ALA A 122 -14.69 8.70 -0.81
C ALA A 122 -14.62 7.67 0.35
N LYS A 123 -15.73 6.97 0.64
CA LYS A 123 -15.74 5.90 1.65
C LYS A 123 -14.87 4.72 1.24
N ILE A 124 -14.88 4.33 -0.05
CA ILE A 124 -14.05 3.25 -0.58
C ILE A 124 -12.56 3.61 -0.47
N ILE A 125 -12.19 4.83 -0.85
CA ILE A 125 -10.81 5.35 -0.72
C ILE A 125 -10.34 5.26 0.72
N ILE A 126 -11.15 5.68 1.71
CA ILE A 126 -10.79 5.58 3.13
C ILE A 126 -10.60 4.12 3.57
N LYS A 127 -11.44 3.20 3.11
CA LYS A 127 -11.30 1.76 3.45
C LYS A 127 -10.02 1.17 2.87
N LEU A 128 -9.73 1.42 1.58
CA LEU A 128 -8.50 0.94 0.94
C LEU A 128 -7.26 1.58 1.58
N LEU A 129 -7.31 2.88 1.89
CA LEU A 129 -6.22 3.56 2.60
C LEU A 129 -6.00 2.95 3.99
N SER A 130 -7.06 2.60 4.70
CA SER A 130 -6.97 1.89 5.99
C SER A 130 -6.28 0.52 5.85
N ILE A 131 -6.61 -0.24 4.81
CA ILE A 131 -5.96 -1.53 4.50
C ILE A 131 -4.47 -1.34 4.18
N THR A 132 -4.13 -0.41 3.28
CA THR A 132 -2.73 -0.13 2.91
C THR A 132 -1.90 0.28 4.12
N ILE A 133 -2.45 1.11 5.02
CA ILE A 133 -1.77 1.50 6.26
C ILE A 133 -1.55 0.31 7.18
N ARG A 134 -2.57 -0.54 7.40
CA ARG A 134 -2.40 -1.75 8.23
C ARG A 134 -1.33 -2.67 7.68
N GLN A 135 -1.38 -2.98 6.39
CA GLN A 135 -0.38 -3.86 5.77
C GLN A 135 1.02 -3.28 5.89
N THR A 136 1.19 -1.99 5.60
CA THR A 136 2.49 -1.32 5.76
C THR A 136 3.02 -1.44 7.17
N PHE A 137 2.17 -1.18 8.17
CA PHE A 137 2.55 -1.27 9.57
C PHE A 137 2.88 -2.72 9.98
N ASN A 138 2.13 -3.70 9.48
CA ASN A 138 2.35 -5.10 9.77
C ASN A 138 3.69 -5.60 9.21
N VAL A 139 4.09 -5.20 8.00
CA VAL A 139 5.39 -5.58 7.43
C VAL A 139 6.54 -5.05 8.28
N LEU A 140 6.51 -3.75 8.59
CA LEU A 140 7.55 -3.12 9.40
C LEU A 140 7.62 -3.71 10.81
N ALA A 141 6.47 -4.07 11.39
CA ALA A 141 6.43 -4.72 12.70
C ALA A 141 6.99 -6.14 12.64
N ASP A 142 6.69 -6.89 11.58
CA ASP A 142 7.18 -8.26 11.38
C ASP A 142 8.70 -8.31 11.26
N GLU A 143 9.27 -7.41 10.46
CA GLU A 143 10.72 -7.25 10.33
C GLU A 143 11.37 -6.93 11.68
N GLU A 144 10.76 -6.02 12.44
CA GLU A 144 11.27 -5.65 13.77
C GLU A 144 11.16 -6.79 14.79
N ASP A 145 10.11 -7.61 14.70
CA ASP A 145 9.95 -8.80 15.53
C ASP A 145 11.03 -9.84 15.20
N LEU A 146 11.32 -10.08 13.91
CA LEU A 146 12.42 -10.93 13.48
C LEU A 146 13.77 -10.39 13.96
N ILE A 147 14.00 -9.08 13.84
CA ILE A 147 15.20 -8.38 14.34
C ILE A 147 15.41 -8.64 15.83
N ASN A 148 14.35 -8.51 16.62
CA ASN A 148 14.38 -8.68 18.06
C ASN A 148 14.56 -10.14 18.46
N LYS A 149 13.74 -11.03 17.88
CA LYS A 149 13.72 -12.47 18.17
C LYS A 149 15.06 -13.12 17.86
N TYR A 150 15.67 -12.78 16.73
CA TYR A 150 16.93 -13.37 16.28
C TYR A 150 18.17 -12.57 16.66
N LYS A 151 18.02 -11.59 17.56
CA LYS A 151 19.15 -10.81 18.13
C LYS A 151 20.07 -10.28 17.02
N ILE A 152 19.47 -9.62 16.03
CA ILE A 152 20.20 -8.97 14.94
C ILE A 152 21.10 -7.86 15.53
N PRO A 153 22.33 -7.65 14.99
CA PRO A 153 23.28 -6.69 15.56
C PRO A 153 22.69 -5.31 15.80
N HIS A 154 23.06 -4.69 16.92
CA HIS A 154 22.47 -3.42 17.37
C HIS A 154 22.63 -2.29 16.34
N ALA A 155 23.74 -2.25 15.61
CA ALA A 155 23.98 -1.26 14.56
C ALA A 155 22.92 -1.33 13.45
N HIS A 156 22.68 -2.53 12.90
CA HIS A 156 21.65 -2.76 11.89
C HIS A 156 20.26 -2.47 12.46
N LYS A 157 19.92 -3.03 13.63
CA LYS A 157 18.65 -2.77 14.32
C LYS A 157 18.35 -1.27 14.46
N LYS A 158 19.31 -0.49 14.95
CA LYS A 158 19.13 0.96 15.18
C LYS A 158 18.89 1.71 13.87
N MET A 159 19.66 1.39 12.83
CA MET A 159 19.50 1.98 11.50
C MET A 159 18.12 1.64 10.92
N HIS A 160 17.77 0.36 10.92
CA HIS A 160 16.52 -0.19 10.39
C HIS A 160 15.29 0.47 11.05
N GLN A 161 15.25 0.48 12.38
CA GLN A 161 14.18 1.12 13.15
C GLN A 161 14.10 2.64 12.90
N THR A 162 15.23 3.33 12.72
CA THR A 162 15.22 4.76 12.41
C THR A 162 14.57 5.02 11.05
N GLN A 163 14.87 4.19 10.04
CA GLN A 163 14.27 4.31 8.71
C GLN A 163 12.77 4.00 8.73
N HIS A 164 12.34 2.97 9.46
CA HIS A 164 10.92 2.64 9.66
C HIS A 164 10.13 3.83 10.23
N ALA A 165 10.61 4.42 11.32
CA ALA A 165 9.94 5.57 11.94
C ALA A 165 9.83 6.76 10.97
N VAL A 166 10.87 7.02 10.17
CA VAL A 166 10.84 8.08 9.14
C VAL A 166 9.83 7.75 8.04
N PHE A 167 9.79 6.51 7.56
CA PHE A 167 8.87 6.08 6.51
C PHE A 167 7.41 6.18 6.98
N VAL A 168 7.10 5.68 8.18
CA VAL A 168 5.75 5.76 8.77
C VAL A 168 5.26 7.21 8.84
N ARG A 169 6.10 8.17 9.25
CA ARG A 169 5.72 9.59 9.28
C ARG A 169 5.38 10.14 7.90
N LYS A 170 6.10 9.74 6.86
CA LYS A 170 5.82 10.15 5.48
C LYS A 170 4.50 9.56 4.99
N VAL A 171 4.29 8.26 5.23
CA VAL A 171 3.04 7.54 4.87
C VAL A 171 1.84 8.18 5.56
N GLN A 172 1.92 8.40 6.87
CA GLN A 172 0.90 9.07 7.69
C GLN A 172 0.53 10.46 7.15
N LYS A 173 1.53 11.27 6.78
CA LYS A 173 1.30 12.62 6.24
C LYS A 173 0.49 12.56 4.95
N ILE A 174 0.81 11.64 4.05
CA ILE A 174 0.04 11.46 2.79
C ILE A 174 -1.36 10.94 3.09
N ALA A 175 -1.49 9.94 3.97
CA ALA A 175 -2.78 9.36 4.34
C ALA A 175 -3.75 10.40 4.91
N LEU A 176 -3.27 11.30 5.77
CA LEU A 176 -4.08 12.39 6.31
C LEU A 176 -4.49 13.43 5.25
N GLN A 177 -3.66 13.66 4.24
CA GLN A 177 -3.98 14.57 3.14
C GLN A 177 -5.02 13.97 2.19
N ILE A 178 -4.87 12.69 1.84
CA ILE A 178 -5.89 11.94 1.08
C ILE A 178 -7.20 11.96 1.85
N SER A 179 -7.16 11.63 3.14
CA SER A 179 -8.37 11.61 3.96
C SER A 179 -9.03 12.99 4.05
N LYS A 180 -8.26 14.06 4.19
CA LYS A 180 -8.80 15.43 4.13
C LYS A 180 -9.51 15.70 2.80
N ALA A 181 -8.94 15.29 1.68
CA ALA A 181 -9.56 15.47 0.36
C ALA A 181 -10.87 14.68 0.22
N THR A 182 -11.00 13.50 0.85
CA THR A 182 -12.26 12.72 0.83
C THR A 182 -13.41 13.40 1.57
N HIS A 183 -13.13 14.37 2.44
CA HIS A 183 -14.15 15.15 3.15
C HIS A 183 -14.60 16.41 2.40
N GLU A 184 -13.99 16.73 1.25
CA GLU A 184 -14.47 17.83 0.41
C GLU A 184 -15.72 17.41 -0.37
N HIS A 185 -16.89 17.83 0.12
CA HIS A 185 -18.18 17.47 -0.46
C HIS A 185 -18.29 17.81 -1.95
N GLY A 186 -18.78 16.85 -2.74
CA GLY A 186 -19.03 17.01 -4.17
C GLY A 186 -17.77 17.13 -5.03
N LYS A 187 -16.58 16.81 -4.50
CA LYS A 187 -15.33 16.83 -5.26
C LYS A 187 -14.66 15.47 -5.31
N GLN A 188 -14.08 15.16 -6.46
CA GLN A 188 -13.19 14.03 -6.64
C GLN A 188 -11.88 14.25 -5.85
N VAL A 189 -11.35 13.18 -5.24
CA VAL A 189 -10.00 13.20 -4.67
C VAL A 189 -8.99 13.41 -5.80
N PRO A 190 -8.13 14.44 -5.73
CA PRO A 190 -7.16 14.71 -6.80
C PRO A 190 -6.25 13.52 -7.13
N THR A 191 -6.13 13.19 -8.42
CA THR A 191 -5.35 12.04 -8.91
C THR A 191 -3.86 12.11 -8.59
N HIS A 192 -3.30 13.31 -8.39
CA HIS A 192 -1.90 13.48 -7.99
C HIS A 192 -1.55 12.79 -6.66
N PHE A 193 -2.55 12.48 -5.82
CA PHE A 193 -2.33 11.70 -4.61
C PHE A 193 -1.87 10.26 -4.92
N SER A 194 -2.36 9.64 -6.00
CA SER A 194 -1.89 8.33 -6.47
C SER A 194 -0.41 8.38 -6.81
N GLN A 195 0.00 9.34 -7.63
CA GLN A 195 1.40 9.50 -8.03
C GLN A 195 2.31 9.79 -6.84
N ARG A 196 1.85 10.61 -5.91
CA ARG A 196 2.64 10.98 -4.73
C ARG A 196 2.83 9.80 -3.76
N ILE A 197 1.82 8.96 -3.57
CA ILE A 197 1.97 7.77 -2.72
C ILE A 197 2.81 6.70 -3.42
N ILE A 198 2.65 6.50 -4.73
CA ILE A 198 3.53 5.64 -5.56
C ILE A 198 4.98 6.06 -5.40
N GLN A 199 5.31 7.34 -5.59
CA GLN A 199 6.69 7.82 -5.43
C GLN A 199 7.28 7.54 -4.04
N LEU A 200 6.46 7.60 -2.99
CA LEU A 200 6.90 7.27 -1.65
C LEU A 200 7.25 5.77 -1.50
N TYR A 201 6.41 4.87 -2.01
CA TYR A 201 6.68 3.43 -1.94
C TYR A 201 7.79 2.99 -2.88
N SER A 202 7.91 3.56 -4.09
CA SER A 202 9.06 3.35 -4.96
C SER A 202 10.38 3.71 -4.25
N GLY A 203 10.40 4.84 -3.53
CA GLY A 203 11.58 5.22 -2.74
C GLY A 203 11.88 4.24 -1.62
N TRP A 204 10.85 3.72 -0.94
CA TRP A 204 11.03 2.67 0.07
C TRP A 204 11.57 1.36 -0.53
N LEU A 205 11.07 0.91 -1.67
CA LEU A 205 11.59 -0.28 -2.35
C LEU A 205 13.09 -0.14 -2.69
N VAL A 206 13.47 0.99 -3.25
CA VAL A 206 14.85 1.24 -3.72
C VAL A 206 15.82 1.55 -2.57
N ASP A 207 15.41 2.34 -1.58
CA ASP A 207 16.33 2.80 -0.54
C ASP A 207 16.32 1.93 0.72
N HIS A 208 15.24 1.17 0.93
CA HIS A 208 15.06 0.34 2.11
C HIS A 208 15.03 -1.14 1.74
N VAL A 209 14.03 -1.59 0.98
CA VAL A 209 13.81 -3.03 0.76
C VAL A 209 15.01 -3.69 0.08
N SER A 210 15.43 -3.16 -1.06
CA SER A 210 16.55 -3.74 -1.84
C SER A 210 17.94 -3.60 -1.19
N LYS A 211 18.06 -2.89 -0.06
CA LYS A 211 19.34 -2.58 0.60
C LYS A 211 19.37 -3.06 2.05
N VAL A 212 18.49 -2.49 2.86
CA VAL A 212 18.39 -2.71 4.29
C VAL A 212 17.71 -4.03 4.59
N ASP A 213 16.60 -4.35 3.92
CA ASP A 213 15.90 -5.62 4.18
C ASP A 213 16.67 -6.80 3.58
N ARG A 214 17.36 -6.60 2.45
CA ARG A 214 18.30 -7.60 1.92
C ARG A 214 19.46 -7.89 2.88
N GLU A 215 20.01 -6.86 3.53
CA GLU A 215 21.00 -7.05 4.60
C GLU A 215 20.38 -7.79 5.80
N LEU A 216 19.15 -7.44 6.21
CA LEU A 216 18.42 -8.14 7.26
C LEU A 216 18.29 -9.63 6.95
N SER A 217 17.83 -10.00 5.75
CA SER A 217 17.73 -11.39 5.31
C SER A 217 19.04 -12.13 5.42
N THR A 218 20.14 -11.51 4.98
CA THR A 218 21.50 -12.09 5.12
C THR A 218 21.86 -12.33 6.59
N LEU A 219 21.47 -11.44 7.50
CA LEU A 219 21.73 -11.55 8.94
C LEU A 219 20.81 -12.57 9.64
N LEU A 220 19.65 -12.87 9.05
CA LEU A 220 18.71 -13.89 9.52
C LEU A 220 19.15 -15.29 9.10
N ILE A 221 19.83 -15.44 7.96
CA ILE A 221 20.40 -16.72 7.51
C ILE A 221 21.37 -17.24 8.58
N GLY A 222 21.16 -18.50 8.99
CA GLY A 222 21.94 -19.15 10.05
C GLY A 222 21.52 -18.77 11.48
N LYS A 223 20.55 -17.87 11.66
CA LYS A 223 19.94 -17.55 12.96
C LYS A 223 18.48 -17.98 13.07
N ALA A 224 17.70 -17.77 12.02
CA ALA A 224 16.30 -18.15 11.94
C ALA A 224 16.14 -19.52 11.26
N PRO A 225 15.18 -20.35 11.71
CA PRO A 225 14.79 -21.55 10.97
C PRO A 225 14.25 -21.19 9.58
N GLU A 226 14.66 -21.95 8.56
CA GLU A 226 14.21 -21.76 7.17
C GLU A 226 12.68 -21.77 7.06
N SER A 227 12.02 -22.68 7.77
CA SER A 227 10.55 -22.76 7.82
C SER A 227 9.88 -21.46 8.30
N GLU A 228 10.55 -20.65 9.12
CA GLU A 228 10.02 -19.37 9.58
C GLU A 228 10.29 -18.22 8.60
N LEU A 229 11.34 -18.33 7.79
CA LEU A 229 11.67 -17.40 6.70
C LEU A 229 10.83 -17.68 5.43
N GLU A 230 10.20 -18.84 5.35
CA GLU A 230 9.26 -19.22 4.27
C GLU A 230 7.78 -19.10 4.67
N ALA A 231 7.51 -19.07 5.97
CA ALA A 231 6.15 -18.95 6.50
C ALA A 231 5.56 -17.57 6.18
N ASP A 232 4.26 -17.54 5.91
CA ASP A 232 3.54 -16.27 5.84
C ASP A 232 3.46 -15.65 7.23
N ASN A 233 3.42 -14.32 7.28
CA ASN A 233 3.20 -13.61 8.53
C ASN A 233 1.82 -13.96 9.13
N ILE A 234 1.78 -14.22 10.44
CA ILE A 234 0.59 -14.61 11.23
C ILE A 234 -0.08 -13.38 11.87
N MET A 235 0.51 -12.18 11.74
CA MET A 235 -0.03 -10.95 12.33
C MET A 235 -1.48 -10.70 11.89
N THR A 236 -2.35 -10.38 12.85
CA THR A 236 -3.80 -10.35 12.67
C THR A 236 -4.29 -9.28 11.71
N GLU A 237 -5.06 -9.71 10.70
CA GLU A 237 -5.51 -8.91 9.54
C GLU A 237 -6.54 -7.79 9.87
N ASN A 238 -6.94 -7.63 11.13
CA ASN A 238 -8.01 -6.70 11.51
C ASN A 238 -7.56 -5.57 12.46
N TYR A 239 -6.30 -5.62 12.92
CA TYR A 239 -5.78 -4.66 13.88
C TYR A 239 -4.56 -3.93 13.31
N LEU A 240 -4.39 -2.69 13.74
CA LEU A 240 -3.17 -1.94 13.52
C LEU A 240 -2.12 -2.39 14.53
N ILE A 241 -1.07 -3.03 14.05
CA ILE A 241 0.12 -3.37 14.83
C ILE A 241 1.15 -2.27 14.62
N VAL A 242 1.54 -1.57 15.68
CA VAL A 242 2.46 -0.44 15.57
C VAL A 242 3.90 -0.95 15.70
N PRO A 243 4.79 -0.74 14.70
CA PRO A 243 6.18 -1.16 14.80
C PRO A 243 6.85 -0.59 16.04
N HIS A 244 7.77 -1.34 16.66
CA HIS A 244 8.45 -0.90 17.88
C HIS A 244 9.19 0.42 17.66
N SER A 245 9.81 0.60 16.50
CA SER A 245 10.50 1.82 16.09
C SER A 245 9.62 3.06 16.20
N TYR A 246 8.38 2.97 15.72
CA TYR A 246 7.48 4.10 15.69
C TYR A 246 6.86 4.35 17.06
N THR A 247 6.57 3.30 17.83
CA THR A 247 6.19 3.44 19.25
C THR A 247 7.29 4.15 20.03
N ASN A 248 8.53 3.67 19.95
CA ASN A 248 9.68 4.27 20.61
C ASN A 248 9.93 5.72 20.16
N PHE A 249 9.74 6.02 18.87
CA PHE A 249 9.82 7.39 18.37
C PHE A 249 8.78 8.28 19.04
N LEU A 250 7.50 7.87 19.04
CA LEU A 250 6.41 8.63 19.64
C LEU A 250 6.59 8.85 21.14
N ASP A 251 7.20 7.90 21.85
CA ASP A 251 7.46 8.00 23.29
C ASP A 251 8.75 8.77 23.62
N SER A 252 9.62 9.02 22.64
CA SER A 252 10.88 9.75 22.81
C SER A 252 10.71 11.27 22.88
N ASP A 253 11.74 11.96 23.37
CA ASP A 253 11.85 13.42 23.34
C ASP A 253 11.96 14.00 21.92
N ASN A 254 12.22 13.17 20.91
CA ASN A 254 12.29 13.59 19.51
C ASN A 254 10.91 13.73 18.86
N ALA A 255 9.85 13.15 19.44
CA ALA A 255 8.50 13.29 18.94
C ALA A 255 7.84 14.54 19.50
N SER A 256 7.37 15.41 18.60
CA SER A 256 6.58 16.56 19.01
C SER A 256 5.16 16.13 19.43
N ILE A 257 4.48 16.99 20.19
CA ILE A 257 3.04 16.84 20.45
C ILE A 257 2.26 16.73 19.14
N GLN A 258 2.71 17.42 18.09
CA GLN A 258 2.12 17.35 16.76
C GLN A 258 2.24 15.95 16.14
N ASP A 259 3.37 15.25 16.28
CA ASP A 259 3.53 13.89 15.74
C ASP A 259 2.54 12.91 16.41
N ARG A 260 2.39 12.99 17.73
CA ARG A 260 1.41 12.19 18.50
C ARG A 260 -0.03 12.49 18.06
N ASN A 261 -0.38 13.77 17.97
CA ASN A 261 -1.72 14.19 17.54
C ASN A 261 -2.04 13.75 16.11
N LEU A 262 -1.08 13.82 15.20
CA LEU A 262 -1.27 13.33 13.84
C LEU A 262 -1.48 11.82 13.84
N PHE A 263 -0.86 11.07 14.75
CA PHE A 263 -0.99 9.61 14.79
C PHE A 263 -2.38 9.20 15.27
N GLU A 264 -2.83 9.80 16.37
CA GLU A 264 -4.20 9.62 16.88
C GLU A 264 -5.24 10.04 15.84
N LYS A 265 -5.02 11.17 15.15
CA LYS A 265 -5.90 11.62 14.07
C LYS A 265 -5.97 10.60 12.93
N MET A 266 -4.84 10.04 12.50
CA MET A 266 -4.81 9.02 11.44
C MET A 266 -5.62 7.79 11.86
N LYS A 267 -5.42 7.30 13.10
CA LYS A 267 -6.19 6.17 13.62
C LYS A 267 -7.69 6.43 13.62
N GLY A 268 -8.11 7.61 14.10
CA GLY A 268 -9.52 7.98 14.15
C GLY A 268 -10.16 8.07 12.76
N VAL A 269 -9.51 8.76 11.83
CA VAL A 269 -10.06 8.99 10.47
C VAL A 269 -10.10 7.69 9.66
N LEU A 270 -9.09 6.83 9.80
CA LEU A 270 -9.03 5.54 9.09
C LEU A 270 -9.71 4.38 9.84
N LYS A 271 -10.33 4.67 11.00
CA LYS A 271 -10.99 3.69 11.88
C LYS A 271 -10.08 2.50 12.23
N LEU A 272 -8.80 2.78 12.47
CA LEU A 272 -7.81 1.77 12.78
C LEU A 272 -7.94 1.38 14.26
N GLN A 273 -8.34 0.14 14.52
CA GLN A 273 -8.35 -0.43 15.86
C GLN A 273 -6.95 -0.93 16.19
N LYS A 274 -6.36 -0.44 17.29
CA LYS A 274 -5.07 -0.95 17.76
C LYS A 274 -5.29 -2.31 18.42
N GLN A 275 -4.40 -3.26 18.19
CA GLN A 275 -4.36 -4.46 19.02
C GLN A 275 -3.96 -4.05 20.44
N ASN A 276 -4.84 -4.28 21.41
CA ASN A 276 -4.48 -4.16 22.81
C ASN A 276 -3.61 -5.38 23.13
N ASN A 277 -2.32 -5.15 23.40
CA ASN A 277 -1.43 -6.16 23.97
C ASN A 277 -1.77 -6.38 25.45
#